data_AF-A0A2V4C8D7-F1
#
_entry.id   AF-A0A2V4C8D7-F1
#
_cell.length_a   1.000
_cell.length_b   1.000
_cell.length_c   1.000
_cell.angle_alpha   90.00
_cell.angle_beta   90.00
_cell.angle_gamma   90.00
#
_symmetry.space_group_name_H-M   'P 1'
#
loop_
_entity.id
_entity.type
_entity.pdbx_description
1 polymer ?
#
loop_
_entity_poly.entity_id
_entity_poly.type
_entity_poly.pdbx_seq_one_letter_code
_entity_poly.pdbx_strand_id
1 'polypeptide(L)'
;MPQIRFYPNEEFKEIEINESLQFRYAISNKGRLISFTDDIQNGRLLKGGLSDGYPTFRFKVRQDDKIVNKYLFLYKLVAQYFIPKQSEEQTYVLHLDYIRNNDDVNNLRWATRAEMIAHSRKSPHVIQAKKNLIEHNIKSDGRKLTTTKVMLIKKILARPEQKTRLKMIAKQFGVSEMQIRRIASGENWGHVKI
;
A
#
# COMPACT_ATOMS: atom_id res chain seq x y z
N MET A 1 -33.06 -0.07 -22.05
CA MET A 1 -31.88 0.12 -21.19
C MET A 1 -30.64 -0.22 -22.01
N PRO A 2 -29.50 0.46 -21.87
CA PRO A 2 -28.33 0.16 -22.70
C PRO A 2 -27.84 -1.26 -22.41
N GLN A 3 -27.80 -2.07 -23.47
CA GLN A 3 -27.37 -3.47 -23.43
C GLN A 3 -25.89 -3.55 -23.03
N ILE A 4 -25.56 -4.46 -22.10
CA ILE A 4 -24.17 -4.65 -21.68
C ILE A 4 -23.36 -5.14 -22.89
N ARG A 5 -22.24 -4.46 -23.16
CA ARG A 5 -21.24 -4.97 -24.09
C ARG A 5 -20.24 -5.85 -23.35
N PHE A 6 -20.22 -7.13 -23.71
CA PHE A 6 -19.22 -8.10 -23.29
C PHE A 6 -17.98 -7.98 -24.17
N TYR A 7 -16.79 -8.05 -23.56
CA TYR A 7 -15.55 -8.08 -24.34
C TYR A 7 -15.23 -9.50 -24.85
N PRO A 8 -14.45 -9.64 -25.93
CA PRO A 8 -13.92 -10.94 -26.33
C PRO A 8 -13.13 -11.58 -25.19
N ASN A 9 -13.34 -12.88 -24.95
CA ASN A 9 -12.73 -13.65 -23.85
C ASN A 9 -13.07 -13.13 -22.44
N GLU A 10 -14.13 -12.32 -22.30
CA GLU A 10 -14.67 -11.96 -20.99
C GLU A 10 -15.64 -13.04 -20.52
N GLU A 11 -15.28 -13.70 -19.43
CA GLU A 11 -16.10 -14.73 -18.79
C GLU A 11 -16.64 -14.17 -17.48
N PHE A 12 -17.94 -14.36 -17.23
CA PHE A 12 -18.61 -13.99 -15.99
C PHE A 12 -18.94 -15.22 -15.15
N LYS A 13 -18.67 -15.15 -13.85
CA LYS A 13 -19.08 -16.15 -12.86
C LYS A 13 -19.94 -15.50 -11.79
N GLU A 14 -21.00 -16.18 -11.40
CA GLU A 14 -21.88 -15.72 -10.34
C GLU A 14 -21.17 -15.72 -8.98
N ILE A 15 -21.42 -14.69 -8.19
CA ILE A 15 -20.89 -14.53 -6.84
C ILE A 15 -21.87 -15.17 -5.87
N GLU A 16 -21.39 -16.14 -5.11
CA GLU A 16 -22.13 -16.80 -4.04
C GLU A 16 -22.18 -15.88 -2.82
N ILE A 17 -23.38 -15.44 -2.45
CA ILE A 17 -23.61 -14.58 -1.29
C ILE A 17 -24.66 -15.27 -0.43
N ASN A 18 -24.27 -15.71 0.76
CA ASN A 18 -25.13 -16.41 1.72
C ASN A 18 -26.08 -15.45 2.46
N GLU A 19 -26.63 -14.46 1.76
CA GLU A 19 -27.48 -13.41 2.31
C GLU A 19 -28.58 -13.08 1.28
N SER A 20 -29.79 -12.84 1.74
CA SER A 20 -30.92 -12.50 0.85
C SER A 20 -30.76 -11.10 0.28
N LEU A 21 -30.26 -10.99 -0.96
CA LEU A 21 -30.15 -9.74 -1.70
C LEU A 21 -31.26 -9.61 -2.75
N GLN A 22 -31.59 -8.38 -3.14
CA GLN A 22 -32.61 -8.10 -4.16
C GLN A 22 -32.25 -8.63 -5.55
N PHE A 23 -30.95 -8.65 -5.88
CA PHE A 23 -30.41 -9.07 -7.16
C PHE A 23 -29.34 -10.13 -6.95
N ARG A 24 -29.06 -10.89 -8.00
CA ARG A 24 -27.89 -11.75 -8.12
C ARG A 24 -26.74 -10.95 -8.73
N TYR A 25 -25.51 -11.38 -8.49
CA TYR A 25 -24.32 -10.63 -8.91
C TYR A 25 -23.30 -11.55 -9.56
N ALA A 26 -22.61 -11.07 -10.59
CA ALA A 26 -21.55 -11.80 -11.27
C ALA A 26 -20.31 -10.93 -11.42
N ILE A 27 -19.14 -11.56 -11.36
CA ILE A 27 -17.82 -10.95 -11.56
C ILE A 27 -17.19 -11.51 -12.83
N SER A 28 -16.59 -10.66 -13.66
CA SER A 28 -15.80 -11.14 -14.81
C SER A 28 -14.33 -11.37 -14.49
N ASN A 29 -13.67 -12.18 -15.32
CA ASN A 29 -12.21 -12.31 -15.35
C ASN A 29 -11.47 -10.98 -15.67
N LYS A 30 -12.20 -9.90 -16.00
CA LYS A 30 -11.69 -8.53 -16.18
C LYS A 30 -11.98 -7.61 -14.99
N GLY A 31 -12.53 -8.14 -13.90
CA GLY A 31 -12.87 -7.35 -12.71
C GLY A 31 -14.15 -6.51 -12.86
N ARG A 32 -15.02 -6.82 -13.82
CA ARG A 32 -16.31 -6.11 -14.01
C ARG A 32 -17.42 -6.78 -13.22
N LEU A 33 -18.22 -5.98 -12.51
CA LEU A 33 -19.33 -6.44 -11.69
C LEU A 33 -20.67 -6.21 -12.40
N ILE A 34 -21.52 -7.23 -12.48
CA ILE A 34 -22.89 -7.14 -13.02
C ILE A 34 -23.90 -7.51 -11.93
N SER A 35 -25.03 -6.82 -11.88
CA SER A 35 -26.25 -7.28 -11.17
C SER A 35 -27.29 -7.78 -12.16
N PHE A 36 -27.99 -8.86 -11.85
CA PHE A 36 -29.02 -9.46 -12.71
C PHE A 36 -30.11 -10.15 -11.87
N THR A 37 -31.25 -10.47 -12.51
CA THR A 37 -32.34 -11.26 -11.91
C THR A 37 -32.29 -12.70 -12.41
N ASP A 38 -32.48 -12.87 -13.72
CA ASP A 38 -32.64 -14.18 -14.35
C ASP A 38 -31.39 -14.55 -15.15
N ASP A 39 -31.00 -13.68 -16.09
CA ASP A 39 -29.85 -13.87 -16.99
C ASP A 39 -28.84 -12.72 -16.86
N ILE A 40 -27.55 -13.08 -16.76
CA ILE A 40 -26.41 -12.17 -16.76
C ILE A 40 -26.39 -11.29 -18.02
N GLN A 41 -26.81 -11.81 -19.17
CA GLN A 41 -26.85 -11.07 -20.44
C GLN A 41 -27.78 -9.85 -20.39
N ASN A 42 -28.84 -9.94 -19.58
CA ASN A 42 -29.82 -8.89 -19.35
C ASN A 42 -29.49 -8.02 -18.12
N GLY A 43 -28.35 -8.29 -17.48
CA GLY A 43 -27.93 -7.60 -16.28
C GLY A 43 -27.58 -6.13 -16.50
N ARG A 44 -27.17 -5.48 -15.41
CA ARG A 44 -26.65 -4.11 -15.38
C ARG A 44 -25.22 -4.08 -14.89
N LEU A 45 -24.33 -3.42 -15.64
CA LEU A 45 -22.95 -3.19 -15.21
C LEU A 45 -22.94 -2.22 -14.02
N LEU A 46 -22.28 -2.63 -12.95
CA LEU A 46 -22.10 -1.86 -11.73
C LEU A 46 -20.72 -1.22 -11.70
N LYS A 47 -20.67 0.06 -11.31
CA LYS A 47 -19.40 0.76 -11.08
C LYS A 47 -18.70 0.32 -9.79
N GLY A 48 -19.46 -0.23 -8.84
CA GLY A 48 -18.97 -0.50 -7.48
C GLY A 48 -18.59 0.79 -6.73
N GLY A 49 -17.76 0.65 -5.70
CA GLY A 49 -17.11 1.77 -4.99
C GLY A 49 -15.61 1.55 -4.90
N LEU A 50 -14.89 2.47 -4.23
CA LEU A 50 -13.45 2.35 -4.00
C LEU A 50 -13.13 2.32 -2.51
N SER A 51 -12.15 1.51 -2.10
CA SER A 51 -11.60 1.50 -0.75
C SER A 51 -10.08 1.40 -0.85
N ASP A 52 -9.35 2.41 -0.35
CA ASP A 52 -7.89 2.54 -0.50
C ASP A 52 -7.40 2.34 -1.96
N GLY A 53 -8.21 2.80 -2.93
CA GLY A 53 -7.93 2.66 -4.36
C GLY A 53 -8.30 1.30 -4.98
N TYR A 54 -8.76 0.32 -4.18
CA TYR A 54 -9.26 -0.95 -4.70
C TYR A 54 -10.75 -0.88 -5.05
N PRO A 55 -11.19 -1.42 -6.20
CA PRO A 55 -12.60 -1.61 -6.53
C PRO A 55 -13.31 -2.55 -5.53
N THR A 56 -14.51 -2.16 -5.12
CA THR A 56 -15.33 -2.87 -4.14
C THR A 56 -16.76 -3.05 -4.63
N PHE A 57 -17.30 -4.23 -4.38
CA PHE A 57 -18.73 -4.50 -4.40
C PHE A 57 -19.28 -4.21 -2.99
N ARG A 58 -20.20 -3.25 -2.88
CA ARG A 58 -20.82 -2.87 -1.60
C ARG A 58 -22.28 -3.28 -1.61
N PHE A 59 -22.75 -3.91 -0.54
CA PHE A 59 -24.13 -4.34 -0.39
C PHE A 59 -24.57 -4.24 1.06
N LYS A 60 -25.89 -4.23 1.27
CA LYS A 60 -26.52 -4.14 2.58
C LYS A 60 -27.15 -5.48 2.92
N VAL A 61 -26.96 -5.92 4.14
CA VAL A 61 -27.60 -7.13 4.69
C VAL A 61 -28.40 -6.77 5.92
N ARG A 62 -29.48 -7.49 6.18
CA ARG A 62 -30.27 -7.35 7.41
C ARG A 62 -29.81 -8.44 8.39
N GLN A 63 -29.28 -8.01 9.54
CA GLN A 63 -28.83 -8.89 10.61
C GLN A 63 -29.47 -8.39 11.91
N ASP A 64 -30.25 -9.24 12.58
CA ASP A 64 -30.92 -8.94 13.86
C ASP A 64 -31.68 -7.59 13.83
N ASP A 65 -32.51 -7.40 12.80
CA ASP A 65 -33.27 -6.16 12.52
C ASP A 65 -32.46 -4.88 12.29
N LYS A 66 -31.13 -5.00 12.16
CA LYS A 66 -30.23 -3.89 11.79
C LYS A 66 -29.73 -4.05 10.37
N ILE A 67 -29.59 -2.92 9.68
CA ILE A 67 -28.96 -2.88 8.36
C ILE A 67 -27.44 -2.75 8.57
N VAL A 68 -26.70 -3.75 8.11
CA VAL A 68 -25.23 -3.75 8.13
C VAL A 68 -24.72 -3.55 6.70
N ASN A 69 -23.76 -2.65 6.53
CA ASN A 69 -23.08 -2.45 5.25
C ASN A 69 -21.90 -3.41 5.17
N LYS A 70 -21.91 -4.28 4.15
CA LYS A 70 -20.80 -5.18 3.83
C LYS A 70 -20.15 -4.75 2.51
N TYR A 71 -18.91 -5.15 2.33
CA TYR A 71 -18.22 -4.97 1.06
C TYR A 71 -17.27 -6.12 0.78
N LEU A 72 -17.08 -6.41 -0.51
CA LEU A 72 -16.13 -7.38 -1.03
C LEU A 72 -15.19 -6.66 -2.01
N PHE A 73 -13.93 -7.03 -2.02
CA PHE A 73 -12.97 -6.49 -2.97
C PHE A 73 -13.06 -7.27 -4.29
N LEU A 74 -13.13 -6.56 -5.41
CA LEU A 74 -13.34 -7.22 -6.71
C LEU A 74 -12.13 -8.10 -7.09
N TYR A 75 -10.89 -7.62 -6.92
CA TYR A 75 -9.70 -8.46 -7.16
C TYR A 75 -9.68 -9.79 -6.39
N LYS A 76 -10.23 -9.82 -5.16
CA LYS A 76 -10.34 -11.07 -4.38
C LYS A 76 -11.37 -12.00 -4.98
N LEU A 77 -12.50 -11.47 -5.44
CA LEU A 77 -13.51 -12.25 -6.15
C LEU A 77 -12.95 -12.81 -7.46
N VAL A 78 -12.26 -11.98 -8.26
CA VAL A 78 -11.61 -12.45 -9.49
C VAL A 78 -10.63 -13.59 -9.19
N ALA A 79 -9.75 -13.42 -8.22
CA ALA A 79 -8.81 -14.47 -7.85
C ALA A 79 -9.50 -15.73 -7.32
N GLN A 80 -10.57 -15.59 -6.54
CA GLN A 80 -11.35 -16.71 -6.02
C GLN A 80 -12.01 -17.54 -7.14
N TYR A 81 -12.60 -16.87 -8.14
CA TYR A 81 -13.39 -17.52 -9.18
C TYR A 81 -12.58 -17.96 -10.40
N PHE A 82 -11.43 -17.35 -10.67
CA PHE A 82 -10.68 -17.58 -11.91
C PHE A 82 -9.23 -18.06 -11.70
N ILE A 83 -8.69 -18.04 -10.47
CA ILE A 83 -7.30 -18.42 -10.21
C ILE A 83 -7.26 -19.57 -9.20
N PRO A 84 -6.87 -20.78 -9.61
CA PRO A 84 -6.70 -21.88 -8.67
C PRO A 84 -5.55 -21.58 -7.70
N LYS A 85 -5.73 -21.93 -6.43
CA LYS A 85 -4.65 -21.91 -5.44
C LYS A 85 -3.75 -23.11 -5.62
N GLN A 86 -2.45 -22.90 -5.43
CA GLN A 86 -1.44 -23.97 -5.42
C GLN A 86 -1.19 -24.49 -4.00
N SER A 87 -1.51 -23.70 -2.98
CA SER A 87 -1.34 -24.05 -1.56
C SER A 87 -2.34 -23.29 -0.69
N GLU A 88 -2.72 -23.89 0.44
CA GLU A 88 -3.59 -23.27 1.45
C GLU A 88 -2.95 -22.04 2.12
N GLU A 89 -1.62 -21.97 2.15
CA GLU A 89 -0.88 -20.83 2.69
C GLU A 89 -1.07 -19.55 1.86
N GLN A 90 -1.54 -19.69 0.60
CA GLN A 90 -1.82 -18.59 -0.29
C GLN A 90 -3.14 -17.89 0.11
N THR A 91 -2.99 -16.92 1.00
CA THR A 91 -4.08 -16.16 1.63
C THR A 91 -4.17 -14.72 1.13
N TYR A 92 -3.18 -14.26 0.35
CA TYR A 92 -3.11 -12.91 -0.22
C TYR A 92 -3.26 -12.96 -1.74
N VAL A 93 -3.82 -11.90 -2.33
CA VAL A 93 -3.87 -11.71 -3.78
C VAL A 93 -3.06 -10.45 -4.10
N LEU A 94 -2.19 -10.56 -5.11
CA LEU A 94 -1.30 -9.49 -5.52
C LEU A 94 -1.69 -8.98 -6.90
N HIS A 95 -1.67 -7.66 -7.09
CA HIS A 95 -1.60 -7.01 -8.39
C HIS A 95 -0.14 -6.97 -8.85
N LEU A 96 0.16 -7.62 -9.98
CA LEU A 96 1.52 -7.78 -10.49
C LEU A 96 2.12 -6.44 -10.96
N ASP A 97 1.28 -5.56 -11.51
CA ASP A 97 1.64 -4.21 -11.98
C ASP A 97 1.66 -3.12 -10.90
N TYR A 98 1.29 -3.45 -9.65
CA TYR A 98 1.12 -2.51 -8.53
C TYR A 98 -0.02 -1.49 -8.68
N ILE A 99 -0.94 -1.70 -9.62
CA ILE A 99 -2.10 -0.83 -9.87
C ILE A 99 -3.35 -1.46 -9.25
N ARG A 100 -3.86 -0.83 -8.19
CA ARG A 100 -4.92 -1.38 -7.32
C ARG A 100 -6.30 -1.54 -7.95
N ASN A 101 -6.53 -0.91 -9.11
CA ASN A 101 -7.78 -0.99 -9.85
C ASN A 101 -7.65 -1.78 -11.17
N ASN A 102 -6.51 -2.43 -11.42
CA ASN A 102 -6.33 -3.35 -12.53
C ASN A 102 -6.63 -4.79 -12.09
N ASP A 103 -7.92 -5.11 -11.97
CA ASP A 103 -8.41 -6.40 -11.47
C ASP A 103 -8.51 -7.48 -12.56
N ASP A 104 -7.77 -7.35 -13.66
CA ASP A 104 -7.69 -8.38 -14.71
C ASP A 104 -7.07 -9.66 -14.13
N VAL A 105 -7.66 -10.82 -14.42
CA VAL A 105 -7.17 -12.13 -13.96
C VAL A 105 -5.68 -12.35 -14.25
N ASN A 106 -5.18 -11.84 -15.38
CA ASN A 106 -3.78 -12.00 -15.78
C ASN A 106 -2.83 -11.09 -14.99
N ASN A 107 -3.36 -10.05 -14.33
CA ASN A 107 -2.63 -9.17 -13.45
C ASN A 107 -2.69 -9.61 -11.98
N LEU A 108 -3.42 -10.68 -11.67
CA LEU A 108 -3.64 -11.14 -10.30
C LEU A 108 -2.93 -12.46 -10.04
N ARG A 109 -2.45 -12.65 -8.80
CA ARG A 109 -1.84 -13.91 -8.36
C ARG A 109 -2.07 -14.16 -6.87
N TRP A 110 -2.38 -15.41 -6.52
CA TRP A 110 -2.37 -15.90 -5.15
C TRP A 110 -0.95 -15.95 -4.57
N ALA A 111 -0.78 -15.52 -3.33
CA ALA A 111 0.51 -15.41 -2.67
C ALA A 111 0.44 -15.70 -1.18
N THR A 112 1.53 -16.23 -0.65
CA THR A 112 1.81 -16.32 0.78
C THR A 112 2.15 -14.95 1.37
N ARG A 113 2.16 -14.85 2.71
CA ARG A 113 2.57 -13.62 3.40
C ARG A 113 3.99 -13.19 3.04
N ALA A 114 4.91 -14.15 2.92
CA ALA A 114 6.32 -13.88 2.60
C ALA A 114 6.46 -13.29 1.19
N GLU A 115 5.77 -13.87 0.21
CA GLU A 115 5.76 -13.37 -1.17
C GLU A 115 5.11 -11.99 -1.28
N MET A 116 4.01 -11.75 -0.55
CA MET A 116 3.35 -10.43 -0.51
C MET A 116 4.31 -9.34 -0.01
N ILE A 117 5.05 -9.61 1.06
CA ILE A 117 6.03 -8.67 1.60
C ILE A 117 7.17 -8.44 0.59
N ALA A 118 7.68 -9.51 -0.04
CA ALA A 118 8.73 -9.41 -1.04
C ALA A 118 8.28 -8.61 -2.27
N HIS A 119 7.04 -8.82 -2.73
CA HIS A 119 6.43 -8.07 -3.84
C HIS A 119 6.28 -6.60 -3.49
N SER A 120 5.74 -6.28 -2.31
CA SER A 120 5.56 -4.91 -1.83
C SER A 120 6.87 -4.12 -1.78
N ARG A 121 7.97 -4.76 -1.33
CA ARG A 121 9.31 -4.14 -1.32
C ARG A 121 9.84 -3.77 -2.70
N LYS A 122 9.38 -4.46 -3.75
CA LYS A 122 9.74 -4.18 -5.15
C LYS A 122 8.85 -3.12 -5.81
N SER A 123 7.77 -2.71 -5.14
CA SER A 123 6.85 -1.70 -5.68
C SER A 123 7.59 -0.38 -5.95
N PRO A 124 7.45 0.19 -7.17
CA PRO A 124 8.01 1.51 -7.50
C PRO A 124 7.52 2.59 -6.53
N HIS A 125 6.25 2.52 -6.10
CA HIS A 125 5.67 3.48 -5.15
C HIS A 125 6.31 3.40 -3.77
N VAL A 126 6.58 2.19 -3.27
CA VAL A 126 7.25 1.98 -1.97
C VAL A 126 8.69 2.46 -2.03
N ILE A 127 9.41 2.15 -3.12
CA ILE A 127 10.77 2.61 -3.35
C ILE A 127 10.82 4.14 -3.40
N GLN A 128 9.91 4.78 -4.14
CA GLN A 128 9.85 6.23 -4.25
C GLN A 128 9.46 6.89 -2.93
N ALA A 129 8.48 6.36 -2.19
CA ALA A 129 8.10 6.87 -0.88
C ALA A 129 9.29 6.82 0.11
N LYS A 130 10.08 5.75 0.07
CA LYS A 130 11.30 5.63 0.88
C LYS A 130 12.34 6.69 0.50
N LYS A 131 12.54 6.94 -0.80
CA LYS A 131 13.44 8.01 -1.28
C LYS A 131 12.97 9.39 -0.81
N ASN A 132 11.69 9.69 -0.98
CA ASN A 132 11.08 10.95 -0.56
C ASN A 132 11.22 11.16 0.95
N LEU A 133 11.02 10.13 1.76
CA LEU A 133 11.19 10.19 3.21
C LEU A 133 12.65 10.50 3.60
N ILE A 134 13.62 9.85 2.96
CA ILE A 134 15.04 10.12 3.20
C ILE A 134 15.37 11.57 2.81
N GLU A 135 14.92 12.03 1.65
CA GLU A 135 15.15 13.39 1.17
C GLU A 135 14.51 14.43 2.11
N HIS A 136 13.26 14.20 2.53
CA HIS A 136 12.57 15.04 3.50
C HIS A 136 13.35 15.12 4.81
N ASN A 137 13.84 13.99 5.32
CA ASN A 137 14.59 13.93 6.58
C ASN A 137 15.98 14.57 6.48
N ILE A 138 16.59 14.59 5.30
CA ILE A 138 17.84 15.32 5.03
C ILE A 138 17.59 16.84 5.03
N LYS A 139 16.47 17.28 4.44
CA LYS A 139 16.10 18.70 4.36
C LYS A 139 15.51 19.26 5.66
N SER A 140 14.94 18.40 6.48
CA SER A 140 14.25 18.79 7.71
C SER A 140 15.20 18.85 8.90
N ASP A 141 15.08 19.93 9.67
CA ASP A 141 15.73 20.02 10.96
C ASP A 141 15.12 19.02 11.96
N GLY A 142 15.97 18.41 12.78
CA GLY A 142 15.52 17.55 13.87
C GLY A 142 15.14 18.36 15.10
N ARG A 143 14.29 17.77 15.97
CA ARG A 143 13.84 18.41 17.23
C ARG A 143 14.97 18.91 18.15
N LYS A 144 16.10 18.20 18.18
CA LYS A 144 17.27 18.55 19.03
C LYS A 144 18.41 19.21 18.23
N LEU A 145 18.69 18.68 17.04
CA LEU A 145 19.75 19.15 16.16
C LEU A 145 19.15 19.72 14.87
N THR A 146 19.46 20.98 14.61
CA THR A 146 19.22 21.64 13.34
C THR A 146 20.48 21.61 12.48
N THR A 147 20.34 21.84 11.19
CA THR A 147 21.45 21.95 10.23
C THR A 147 22.50 22.96 10.73
N THR A 148 22.07 24.11 11.25
CA THR A 148 22.95 25.12 11.83
C THR A 148 23.70 24.63 13.06
N LYS A 149 23.03 23.93 13.98
CA LYS A 149 23.69 23.32 15.15
C LYS A 149 24.71 22.28 14.72
N VAL A 150 24.40 21.48 13.71
CA VAL A 150 25.33 20.47 13.19
C VAL A 150 26.53 21.10 12.49
N MET A 151 26.34 22.16 11.69
CA MET A 151 27.45 22.94 11.14
C MET A 151 28.36 23.49 12.25
N LEU A 152 27.78 24.00 13.34
CA LEU A 152 28.55 24.48 14.48
C LEU A 152 29.33 23.35 15.16
N ILE A 153 28.70 22.19 15.39
CA ILE A 153 29.38 21.00 15.94
C ILE A 153 30.55 20.60 15.03
N LYS A 154 30.34 20.50 13.72
CA LYS A 154 31.40 20.15 12.76
C LYS A 154 32.54 21.17 12.77
N LYS A 155 32.23 22.48 12.81
CA LYS A 155 33.25 23.54 12.93
C LYS A 155 34.03 23.45 14.24
N ILE A 156 33.39 23.08 15.37
CA ILE A 156 34.09 22.87 16.65
C ILE A 156 35.05 21.67 16.54
N LEU A 157 34.59 20.57 15.95
CA LEU A 157 35.37 19.34 15.79
C LEU A 157 36.54 19.47 14.79
N ALA A 158 36.42 20.35 13.80
CA ALA A 158 37.46 20.57 12.79
C ALA A 158 38.61 21.47 13.27
N ARG A 159 38.52 22.06 14.48
CA ARG A 159 39.58 22.94 15.00
C ARG A 159 40.81 22.11 15.37
N PRO A 160 42.02 22.44 14.87
CA PRO A 160 43.23 21.68 15.15
C PRO A 160 43.61 21.68 16.64
N GLU A 161 43.24 22.73 17.39
CA GLU A 161 43.48 22.85 18.83
C GLU A 161 42.27 22.48 19.71
N GLN A 162 41.31 21.69 19.18
CA GLN A 162 40.12 21.31 19.92
C GLN A 162 40.46 20.45 21.16
N LYS A 163 40.56 21.10 22.34
CA LYS A 163 40.78 20.43 23.64
C LYS A 163 39.48 19.99 24.34
N THR A 164 38.31 20.38 23.82
CA THR A 164 37.01 20.06 24.43
C THR A 164 36.66 18.59 24.24
N ARG A 165 36.49 17.86 25.35
CA ARG A 165 36.02 16.46 25.32
C ARG A 165 34.67 16.34 24.63
N LEU A 166 34.46 15.29 23.82
CA LEU A 166 33.21 15.04 23.09
C LEU A 166 31.97 15.02 23.99
N LYS A 167 32.12 14.51 25.23
CA LYS A 167 31.07 14.54 26.27
C LYS A 167 30.58 15.95 26.59
N MET A 168 31.48 16.94 26.62
CA MET A 168 31.13 18.34 26.90
C MET A 168 30.40 18.99 25.72
N ILE A 169 30.85 18.70 24.49
CA ILE A 169 30.14 19.12 23.27
C ILE A 169 28.73 18.52 23.26
N ALA A 170 28.61 17.21 23.54
CA ALA A 170 27.33 16.53 23.60
C ALA A 170 26.38 17.17 24.63
N LYS A 171 26.88 17.51 25.82
CA LYS A 171 26.13 18.22 26.87
C LYS A 171 25.65 19.60 26.39
N GLN A 172 26.50 20.37 25.71
CA GLN A 172 26.15 21.70 25.17
C GLN A 172 24.98 21.63 24.18
N PHE A 173 24.93 20.58 23.34
CA PHE A 173 23.88 20.41 22.34
C PHE A 173 22.71 19.52 22.79
N GLY A 174 22.71 19.03 24.04
CA GLY A 174 21.64 18.19 24.59
C GLY A 174 21.51 16.82 23.91
N VAL A 175 22.61 16.26 23.42
CA VAL A 175 22.68 14.98 22.69
C VAL A 175 23.62 14.00 23.37
N SER A 176 23.60 12.73 22.94
CA SER A 176 24.54 11.73 23.45
C SER A 176 25.93 11.93 22.83
N GLU A 177 26.97 11.50 23.53
CA GLU A 177 28.34 11.51 22.98
C GLU A 177 28.45 10.68 21.70
N MET A 178 27.69 9.58 21.62
CA MET A 178 27.62 8.76 20.41
C MET A 178 27.08 9.55 19.21
N GLN A 179 26.12 10.45 19.42
CA GLN A 179 25.58 11.29 18.36
C GLN A 179 26.63 12.27 17.83
N ILE A 180 27.49 12.81 18.70
CA ILE A 180 28.63 13.64 18.27
C ILE A 180 29.64 12.82 17.46
N ARG A 181 29.97 11.60 17.89
CA ARG A 181 30.88 10.70 17.13
C ARG A 181 30.33 10.36 15.74
N ARG A 182 29.03 10.07 15.63
CA ARG A 182 28.38 9.81 14.33
C ARG A 182 28.33 11.03 13.41
N ILE A 183 28.23 12.23 13.98
CA ILE A 183 28.32 13.49 13.21
C ILE A 183 29.75 13.72 12.73
N ALA A 184 30.73 13.41 13.57
CA ALA A 184 32.15 13.52 13.24
C ALA A 184 32.56 12.55 12.12
N SER A 185 32.12 11.29 12.19
CA SER A 185 32.40 10.28 11.16
C SER A 185 31.58 10.47 9.87
N GLY A 186 30.54 11.30 9.90
CA GLY A 186 29.63 11.50 8.78
C GLY A 186 28.56 10.40 8.63
N GLU A 187 28.52 9.41 9.52
CA GLU A 187 27.46 8.39 9.58
C GLU A 187 26.07 9.04 9.71
N ASN A 188 25.95 10.05 10.58
CA ASN A 188 24.78 10.90 10.70
C ASN A 188 25.10 12.32 10.24
N TRP A 189 24.16 12.96 9.55
CA TRP A 189 24.34 14.32 9.00
C TRP A 189 25.56 14.47 8.07
N GLY A 190 25.98 13.41 7.38
CA GLY A 190 27.09 13.45 6.42
C GLY A 190 26.88 14.43 5.25
N HIS A 191 25.62 14.75 4.95
CA HIS A 191 25.21 15.72 3.93
C HIS A 191 25.51 17.18 4.32
N VAL A 192 25.62 17.51 5.61
CA VAL A 192 25.96 18.86 6.07
C VAL A 192 27.46 19.09 5.92
N LYS A 193 27.90 20.11 5.19
CA LYS A 193 29.32 20.46 5.02
C LYS A 193 29.67 21.74 5.79
N ILE A 194 30.95 21.95 6.08
CA ILE A 194 31.51 23.15 6.75
C ILE A 194 32.56 23.82 5.89
#